data_AF-A0A099WLM6-F1
#
_entry.id   AF-A0A099WLM6-F1
#
_cell.length_a   1.000
_cell.length_b   1.000
_cell.length_c   1.000
_cell.angle_alpha   90.00
_cell.angle_beta   90.00
_cell.angle_gamma   90.00
#
_symmetry.space_group_name_H-M   'P 1'
#
loop_
_entity.id
_entity.type
_entity.pdbx_description
1 polymer ?
#
loop_
_entity_poly.entity_id
_entity_poly.type
_entity_poly.pdbx_seq_one_letter_code
_entity_poly.pdbx_strand_id
1 'polypeptide(L)'
;MRYEYLPYRMKTGYEDPLPDNITTDNMVLIGVHAPESNVYIKLNENNRVSIDTDEGGKFEYAFNNLSVDDVISMQVKNGSKYEEFWEEIIRE
;
A
#
# COMPACT_ATOMS: atom_id res chain seq x y z
N MET A 1 -24.65 11.40 7.06
CA MET A 1 -24.27 10.00 6.75
C MET A 1 -22.82 9.85 7.17
N ARG A 2 -22.50 8.92 8.08
CA ARG A 2 -21.13 8.72 8.57
C ARG A 2 -20.35 8.01 7.47
N TYR A 3 -19.35 8.69 6.88
CA TYR A 3 -18.40 8.14 5.90
C TYR A 3 -17.35 7.23 6.56
N GLU A 4 -17.70 6.59 7.66
CA GLU A 4 -16.80 5.73 8.40
C GLU A 4 -17.08 4.32 7.88
N TYR A 5 -16.10 3.73 7.18
CA TYR A 5 -16.10 2.35 6.66
C TYR A 5 -16.81 2.09 5.32
N LEU A 6 -16.39 2.77 4.25
CA LEU A 6 -16.50 2.16 2.92
C LEU A 6 -15.25 1.29 2.66
N PRO A 7 -15.40 0.02 2.24
CA PRO A 7 -14.27 -0.80 1.86
C PRO A 7 -13.49 -0.12 0.73
N TYR A 8 -12.16 -0.27 0.71
CA TYR A 8 -11.24 0.39 -0.23
C TYR A 8 -11.77 0.40 -1.69
N ARG A 9 -12.28 -0.75 -2.13
CA ARG A 9 -12.94 -0.97 -3.45
C ARG A 9 -14.03 0.07 -3.78
N MET A 10 -14.83 0.50 -2.80
CA MET A 10 -15.92 1.45 -3.01
C MET A 10 -15.47 2.92 -2.98
N LYS A 11 -14.26 3.21 -2.48
CA LYS A 11 -13.75 4.59 -2.34
C LYS A 11 -12.91 5.01 -3.56
N THR A 12 -12.17 4.09 -4.17
CA THR A 12 -11.29 4.38 -5.32
C THR A 12 -11.77 3.76 -6.63
N GLY A 13 -12.70 2.80 -6.58
CA GLY A 13 -13.16 2.08 -7.78
C GLY A 13 -12.17 1.03 -8.29
N TYR A 14 -11.04 0.80 -7.60
CA TYR A 14 -10.07 -0.23 -7.94
C TYR A 14 -10.36 -1.51 -7.17
N GLU A 15 -10.47 -2.64 -7.88
CA GLU A 15 -10.70 -3.96 -7.28
C GLU A 15 -9.43 -4.53 -6.60
N ASP A 16 -8.27 -4.08 -7.08
CA ASP A 16 -6.93 -4.46 -6.64
C ASP A 16 -6.04 -3.21 -6.50
N PRO A 17 -5.49 -2.90 -5.31
CA PRO A 17 -4.56 -1.79 -5.12
C PRO A 17 -3.17 -2.06 -5.71
N LEU A 18 -2.84 -3.31 -6.06
CA LEU A 18 -1.56 -3.72 -6.65
C LEU A 18 -1.80 -4.26 -8.07
N PRO A 19 -1.61 -3.44 -9.12
CA PRO A 19 -1.70 -3.93 -10.49
C PRO A 19 -0.62 -4.96 -10.85
N ASP A 20 0.52 -4.93 -10.15
CA ASP A 20 1.67 -5.78 -10.42
C ASP A 20 2.08 -6.56 -9.16
N ASN A 21 2.43 -7.84 -9.34
CA ASN A 21 2.99 -8.66 -8.28
C ASN A 21 4.40 -8.17 -7.93
N ILE A 22 4.66 -8.08 -6.63
CA ILE A 22 5.98 -7.81 -6.08
C ILE A 22 6.68 -9.12 -5.72
N THR A 23 7.91 -9.28 -6.16
CA THR A 23 8.71 -10.51 -5.96
C THR A 23 10.15 -10.16 -5.58
N THR A 24 10.96 -11.18 -5.30
CA THR A 24 12.40 -10.99 -5.04
C THR A 24 13.17 -10.51 -6.29
N ASP A 25 12.69 -10.81 -7.49
CA ASP A 25 13.27 -10.34 -8.75
C ASP A 25 12.72 -8.97 -9.20
N ASN A 26 11.47 -8.67 -8.81
CA ASN A 26 10.83 -7.38 -9.05
C ASN A 26 10.44 -6.72 -7.73
N MET A 27 11.40 -5.99 -7.14
CA MET A 27 11.25 -5.34 -5.84
C MET A 27 10.58 -3.95 -5.93
N VAL A 28 9.85 -3.68 -7.00
CA VAL A 28 9.14 -2.42 -7.21
C VAL A 28 7.67 -2.63 -6.89
N LEU A 29 7.20 -1.97 -5.85
CA LEU A 29 5.80 -1.89 -5.51
C LEU A 29 5.18 -0.74 -6.28
N ILE A 30 4.26 -1.06 -7.18
CA ILE A 30 3.41 -0.07 -7.83
C ILE A 30 2.02 -0.29 -7.30
N GLY A 31 1.41 0.77 -6.77
CA GLY A 31 0.07 0.69 -6.26
C GLY A 31 -0.75 1.92 -6.56
N VAL A 32 -2.06 1.79 -6.34
CA VAL A 32 -3.01 2.89 -6.45
C VAL A 32 -3.76 3.02 -5.13
N HIS A 33 -3.99 4.26 -4.70
CA HIS A 33 -4.83 4.66 -3.59
C HIS A 33 -5.63 5.93 -3.98
N ALA A 34 -6.21 6.64 -3.00
CA ALA A 34 -6.84 7.93 -3.23
C ALA A 34 -5.81 8.95 -3.79
N PRO A 35 -6.21 9.83 -4.72
CA PRO A 35 -5.39 10.96 -5.19
C PRO A 35 -4.92 11.86 -4.05
N GLU A 36 -3.74 12.47 -4.22
CA GLU A 36 -3.17 13.47 -3.32
C GLU A 36 -3.20 13.03 -1.83
N SER A 37 -2.93 11.75 -1.59
CA SER A 37 -3.00 11.14 -0.26
C SER A 37 -1.69 10.50 0.12
N ASN A 38 -1.56 10.16 1.41
CA ASN A 38 -0.32 9.60 1.94
C ASN A 38 -0.52 8.14 2.32
N VAL A 39 0.26 7.27 1.68
CA VAL A 39 0.31 5.83 1.92
C VAL A 39 1.57 5.53 2.74
N TYR A 40 1.40 4.68 3.74
CA TYR A 40 2.47 4.21 4.60
C TYR A 40 2.75 2.75 4.29
N ILE A 41 3.96 2.47 3.85
CA ILE A 41 4.43 1.12 3.57
C ILE A 41 5.26 0.64 4.75
N LYS A 42 4.97 -0.57 5.22
CA LYS A 42 5.71 -1.24 6.28
C LYS A 42 6.16 -2.61 5.79
N LEU A 43 7.46 -2.86 5.80
CA LEU A 43 8.02 -4.19 5.57
C LEU A 43 8.19 -4.91 6.91
N ASN A 44 7.46 -6.00 7.12
CA ASN A 44 7.43 -6.78 8.36
C ASN A 44 7.14 -5.87 9.59
N GLU A 45 7.99 -5.97 10.61
CA GLU A 45 7.90 -5.15 11.83
C GLU A 45 8.75 -3.87 11.79
N ASN A 46 9.31 -3.51 10.62
CA ASN A 46 10.21 -2.37 10.49
C ASN A 46 9.48 -1.00 10.51
N ASN A 47 10.28 0.05 10.37
CA ASN A 47 9.81 1.42 10.23
C ASN A 47 8.91 1.57 9.00
N ARG A 48 7.93 2.47 9.14
CA ARG A 48 7.05 2.86 8.05
C ARG A 48 7.75 3.87 7.16
N VAL A 49 7.56 3.73 5.86
CA VAL A 49 7.92 4.73 4.86
C VAL A 49 6.65 5.39 4.38
N SER A 50 6.65 6.73 4.38
CA SER A 50 5.55 7.55 3.90
C SER A 50 5.78 7.87 2.43
N ILE A 51 4.75 7.67 1.61
CA ILE A 51 4.77 7.94 0.17
C ILE A 51 3.50 8.69 -0.19
N ASP A 52 3.69 9.80 -0.90
CA ASP A 52 2.57 10.58 -1.43
C ASP A 52 2.12 9.98 -2.76
N THR A 53 0.80 9.89 -2.95
CA THR A 53 0.21 9.54 -4.23
C THR A 53 0.14 10.74 -5.16
N ASP A 54 0.21 10.49 -6.46
CA ASP A 54 0.06 11.53 -7.47
C ASP A 54 -1.42 11.97 -7.65
N GLU A 55 -1.66 12.88 -8.61
CA GLU A 55 -3.01 13.36 -8.98
C GLU A 55 -3.95 12.22 -9.43
N GLY A 56 -3.40 11.09 -9.89
CA GLY A 56 -4.15 9.88 -10.26
C GLY A 56 -4.30 8.88 -9.12
N GLY A 57 -3.71 9.14 -7.95
CA GLY A 57 -3.69 8.22 -6.83
C GLY A 57 -2.62 7.13 -6.91
N LYS A 58 -1.72 7.18 -7.90
CA LYS A 58 -0.65 6.19 -8.07
C LYS A 58 0.52 6.50 -7.12
N PHE A 59 1.14 5.45 -6.60
CA PHE A 59 2.40 5.52 -5.86
C PHE A 59 3.34 4.40 -6.31
N GLU A 60 4.64 4.63 -6.09
CA GLU A 60 5.70 3.67 -6.41
C GLU A 60 6.72 3.64 -5.27
N TYR A 61 7.18 2.44 -4.92
CA TYR A 61 8.24 2.23 -3.95
C TYR A 61 9.17 1.10 -4.36
N ALA A 62 10.47 1.40 -4.42
CA ALA A 62 11.49 0.39 -4.65
C ALA A 62 12.06 -0.08 -3.30
N PHE A 63 11.96 -1.38 -3.03
CA PHE A 63 12.64 -2.00 -1.90
C PHE A 63 14.10 -2.28 -2.27
N ASN A 64 15.00 -2.10 -1.30
CA ASN A 64 16.42 -2.42 -1.49
C ASN A 64 16.71 -3.92 -1.41
N ASN A 65 15.87 -4.64 -0.68
CA ASN A 65 15.97 -6.08 -0.48
C ASN A 65 14.59 -6.62 -0.09
N LEU A 66 14.21 -7.77 -0.65
CA LEU A 66 13.04 -8.55 -0.28
C LEU A 66 13.43 -10.01 -0.21
N SER A 67 12.85 -10.72 0.74
CA SER A 67 12.97 -12.17 0.90
C SER A 67 11.61 -12.84 0.76
N VAL A 68 11.60 -14.11 0.39
CA VAL A 68 10.39 -14.93 0.47
C VAL A 68 9.88 -14.92 1.91
N ASP A 69 8.55 -14.91 2.05
CA ASP A 69 7.82 -14.76 3.32
C ASP A 69 7.89 -13.36 3.96
N ASP A 70 8.55 -12.38 3.33
CA ASP A 70 8.40 -10.98 3.76
C ASP A 70 6.95 -10.51 3.59
N VAL A 71 6.47 -9.76 4.56
CA VAL A 71 5.12 -9.21 4.59
C VAL A 71 5.18 -7.70 4.37
N ILE A 72 4.50 -7.22 3.34
CA ILE A 72 4.37 -5.81 3.02
C ILE A 72 2.97 -5.37 3.44
N SER A 73 2.90 -4.50 4.43
CA SER A 73 1.65 -3.89 4.90
C SER A 73 1.55 -2.47 4.36
N MET A 74 0.44 -2.18 3.68
CA MET A 74 0.09 -0.85 3.20
C MET A 74 -1.01 -0.25 4.05
N GLN A 75 -0.74 0.94 4.54
CA GLN A 75 -1.52 1.58 5.58
C GLN A 75 -1.84 3.02 5.18
N VAL A 76 -2.95 3.53 5.67
CA VAL A 76 -3.30 4.95 5.61
C VAL A 76 -3.41 5.51 7.01
N LYS A 77 -3.09 6.78 7.15
CA LYS A 77 -3.22 7.47 8.44
C LYS A 77 -4.61 8.09 8.56
N ASN A 78 -5.39 7.61 9.52
CA ASN A 78 -6.70 8.14 9.88
C ASN A 78 -6.62 8.79 11.27
N GLY A 79 -6.44 10.12 11.28
CA GLY A 79 -6.17 10.88 12.51
C GLY A 79 -4.86 10.45 13.16
N SER A 80 -4.95 9.80 14.33
CA SER A 80 -3.79 9.29 15.08
C SER A 80 -3.49 7.82 14.84
N LYS A 81 -4.32 7.10 14.06
CA LYS A 81 -4.19 5.66 13.83
C LYS A 81 -3.72 5.38 12.41
N TYR A 82 -3.00 4.27 12.27
CA TYR A 82 -2.67 3.69 10.98
C TYR A 82 -3.63 2.54 10.73
N GLU A 83 -4.38 2.62 9.65
CA GLU A 83 -5.34 1.61 9.22
C GLU A 83 -4.75 0.88 8.02
N GLU A 84 -4.53 -0.43 8.17
CA GLU A 84 -4.12 -1.28 7.07
C GLU A 84 -5.28 -1.47 6.11
N PHE A 85 -4.99 -1.30 4.82
CA PHE A 85 -5.97 -1.53 3.75
C PHE A 85 -5.55 -2.65 2.80
N TRP A 86 -4.27 -3.03 2.81
CA TRP A 86 -3.76 -4.15 2.05
C TRP A 86 -2.52 -4.75 2.73
N GLU A 87 -2.38 -6.06 2.60
CA GLU A 87 -1.21 -6.82 3.03
C GLU A 87 -0.84 -7.75 1.88
N GLU A 88 0.45 -7.77 1.52
CA GLU A 88 1.01 -8.65 0.50
C GLU A 88 2.12 -9.48 1.10
N ILE A 89 2.17 -10.78 0.77
CA ILE A 89 3.23 -11.68 1.21
C ILE A 89 4.06 -12.04 -0.01
N ILE A 90 5.38 -11.84 0.07
CA ILE A 90 6.29 -12.20 -1.01
C ILE A 90 6.30 -13.72 -1.17
N ARG A 91 5.77 -14.18 -2.30
CA ARG A 91 5.78 -15.58 -2.74
C ARG A 91 6.66 -15.68 -3.97
N GLU A 92 7.48 -16.73 -4.03
CA GLU A 92 8.34 -17.05 -5.18
C GLU A 92 7.53 -17.44 -6.42
#